data_AF-A0A7J8QQX8-F1
#
_entry.id   AF-A0A7J8QQX8-F1
#
_cell.length_a   1.000
_cell.length_b   1.000
_cell.length_c   1.000
_cell.angle_alpha   90.00
_cell.angle_beta   90.00
_cell.angle_gamma   90.00
#
_symmetry.space_group_name_H-M   'P 1'
#
loop_
_entity.id
_entity.type
_entity.pdbx_description
1 polymer ?
#
loop_
_entity_poly.entity_id
_entity_poly.type
_entity_poly.pdbx_seq_one_letter_code
_entity_poly.pdbx_strand_id
1 'polypeptide(L)'
;MGLTDKDIVALSGAHTLGRCHKDRSGFDGAWTTNPLTFDNSYFKELLSGTGADTMQLPSDKVLVSDPVFRPFVEKYAADEGEFFADYANAHLRLSELG
;
A
#
# COMPACT_ATOMS: atom_id res chain seq x y z
N MET A 1 -3.48 5.48 -17.19
CA MET A 1 -4.59 5.12 -16.26
C MET A 1 -5.43 6.32 -15.87
N GLY A 2 -4.90 7.56 -15.82
CA GLY A 2 -5.73 8.74 -15.50
C GLY A 2 -6.17 8.83 -14.04
N LEU A 3 -5.51 8.07 -13.16
CA LEU A 3 -5.71 8.06 -11.72
C LEU A 3 -4.91 9.18 -11.05
N THR A 4 -5.39 9.65 -9.91
CA THR A 4 -4.76 10.72 -9.12
C THR A 4 -3.64 10.18 -8.21
N ASP A 5 -2.79 11.07 -7.69
CA ASP A 5 -1.76 10.72 -6.71
C ASP A 5 -2.35 10.04 -5.46
N LYS A 6 -3.54 10.48 -5.04
CA LYS A 6 -4.28 9.84 -3.94
C LYS A 6 -4.70 8.41 -4.28
N ASP A 7 -5.18 8.18 -5.51
CA ASP A 7 -5.56 6.84 -5.97
C ASP A 7 -4.33 5.92 -6.02
N ILE A 8 -3.16 6.43 -6.44
CA ILE A 8 -1.89 5.68 -6.45
C ILE A 8 -1.59 5.16 -5.05
N VAL A 9 -1.53 6.06 -4.05
CA VAL A 9 -1.19 5.67 -2.67
C VAL A 9 -2.25 4.75 -2.07
N ALA A 10 -3.53 5.02 -2.33
CA ALA A 10 -4.61 4.15 -1.85
C ALA A 10 -4.47 2.74 -2.43
N LEU A 11 -4.32 2.60 -3.75
CA LEU A 11 -4.19 1.30 -4.41
C LEU A 11 -2.93 0.53 -4.00
N SER A 12 -1.82 1.22 -3.71
CA SER A 12 -0.63 0.58 -3.12
C SER A 12 -0.93 -0.11 -1.79
N GLY A 13 -1.93 0.37 -1.04
CA GLY A 13 -2.43 -0.27 0.17
C GLY A 13 -2.96 -1.69 -0.02
N ALA A 14 -3.24 -2.13 -1.26
CA ALA A 14 -3.59 -3.53 -1.55
C ALA A 14 -2.51 -4.52 -1.12
N HIS A 15 -1.24 -4.09 -1.04
CA HIS A 15 -0.13 -4.89 -0.52
C HIS A 15 -0.28 -5.25 0.96
N THR A 16 -1.26 -4.70 1.68
CA THR A 16 -1.64 -5.21 3.01
C THR A 16 -2.01 -6.70 2.96
N LEU A 17 -2.48 -7.18 1.80
CA LEU A 17 -2.73 -8.58 1.49
C LEU A 17 -1.57 -9.23 0.73
N GLY A 18 -1.35 -10.51 1.04
CA GLY A 18 -0.49 -11.40 0.29
C GLY A 18 1.00 -11.19 0.56
N ARG A 19 1.80 -11.65 -0.40
CA ARG A 19 3.25 -11.66 -0.31
C ARG A 19 3.89 -11.73 -1.69
N CYS A 20 5.14 -11.33 -1.77
CA CYS A 20 5.99 -11.66 -2.91
C CYS A 20 6.43 -13.13 -2.87
N HIS A 21 6.73 -13.66 -4.06
CA HIS A 21 7.26 -14.99 -4.27
C HIS A 21 8.44 -14.93 -5.23
N LYS A 22 9.58 -15.50 -4.81
CA LYS A 22 10.87 -15.36 -5.50
C LYS A 22 10.84 -15.89 -6.94
N ASP A 23 10.08 -16.94 -7.19
CA ASP A 23 9.89 -17.58 -8.49
C ASP A 23 8.97 -16.79 -9.44
N ARG A 24 8.29 -15.73 -8.94
CA ARG A 24 7.41 -14.88 -9.75
C ARG A 24 8.04 -13.51 -10.02
N SER A 25 8.42 -12.80 -8.97
CA SER A 25 8.90 -11.40 -9.07
C SER A 25 10.39 -11.24 -8.76
N GLY A 26 11.05 -12.26 -8.23
CA GLY A 26 12.41 -12.16 -7.68
C GLY A 26 12.47 -11.61 -6.25
N PHE A 27 11.37 -11.08 -5.72
CA PHE A 27 11.22 -10.65 -4.32
C PHE A 27 10.55 -11.74 -3.48
N ASP A 28 10.75 -11.72 -2.16
CA ASP A 28 10.12 -12.66 -1.23
C ASP A 28 9.78 -11.99 0.10
N GLY A 29 8.64 -12.39 0.69
CA GLY A 29 8.14 -11.87 1.96
C GLY A 29 6.76 -11.23 1.87
N ALA A 30 6.10 -11.07 3.01
CA ALA A 30 4.84 -10.35 3.14
C ALA A 30 5.11 -8.90 3.59
N TRP A 31 4.23 -7.97 3.23
CA TRP A 31 4.32 -6.58 3.70
C TRP A 31 3.79 -6.41 5.12
N THR A 32 2.92 -7.30 5.56
CA THR A 32 2.28 -7.26 6.88
C THR A 32 2.42 -8.61 7.59
N THR A 33 2.29 -8.58 8.91
CA THR A 33 2.31 -9.79 9.74
C THR A 33 1.06 -10.65 9.57
N ASN A 34 -0.05 -10.05 9.09
CA ASN A 34 -1.32 -10.71 8.83
C ASN A 34 -1.73 -10.59 7.35
N PRO A 35 -1.06 -11.28 6.41
CA PRO A 35 -1.23 -11.08 4.97
C PRO A 35 -2.56 -11.56 4.39
N LEU A 36 -3.52 -11.99 5.23
CA LEU A 36 -4.86 -12.41 4.83
C LEU A 36 -5.94 -11.47 5.37
N THR A 37 -5.56 -10.38 6.02
CA THR A 37 -6.46 -9.37 6.57
C THR A 37 -6.33 -8.09 5.75
N PHE A 38 -7.45 -7.57 5.26
CA PHE A 38 -7.46 -6.26 4.60
C PHE A 38 -7.65 -5.17 5.65
N ASP A 39 -6.57 -4.47 5.98
CA ASP A 39 -6.50 -3.42 6.99
C ASP A 39 -5.48 -2.34 6.57
N ASN A 40 -5.24 -1.33 7.41
CA ASN A 40 -4.24 -0.29 7.11
C ASN A 40 -2.80 -0.64 7.55
N SER A 41 -2.50 -1.90 7.91
CA SER A 41 -1.19 -2.30 8.44
C SER A 41 -0.06 -2.04 7.45
N TYR A 42 -0.30 -2.14 6.13
CA TYR A 42 0.68 -1.76 5.11
C TYR A 42 1.29 -0.37 5.35
N PHE A 43 0.47 0.65 5.60
CA PHE A 43 0.96 2.02 5.79
C PHE A 43 1.69 2.19 7.13
N LYS A 44 1.24 1.46 8.18
CA LYS A 44 1.92 1.45 9.48
C LYS A 44 3.32 0.83 9.37
N GLU A 45 3.44 -0.31 8.71
CA GLU A 45 4.72 -0.98 8.43
C GLU A 45 5.61 -0.13 7.52
N LEU A 46 5.01 0.63 6.59
CA LEU A 46 5.76 1.50 5.70
C LEU A 46 6.46 2.65 6.46
N LEU A 47 5.77 3.23 7.44
CA LEU A 47 6.30 4.33 8.28
C LEU A 47 7.25 3.85 9.38
N SER A 48 7.09 2.63 9.91
CA SER A 48 8.02 2.05 10.89
C SER A 48 9.35 1.63 10.28
N GLY A 49 9.38 1.45 8.95
CA GLY A 49 10.54 0.94 8.21
C GLY A 49 10.54 -0.59 8.14
N THR A 50 11.47 -1.15 7.36
CA THR A 50 11.55 -2.60 7.14
C THR A 50 11.82 -3.34 8.46
N GLY A 51 10.83 -4.08 8.96
CA GLY A 51 10.96 -4.95 10.13
C GLY A 51 11.72 -6.25 9.80
N ALA A 52 12.00 -7.06 10.82
CA ALA A 52 12.68 -8.35 10.61
C ALA A 52 11.83 -9.34 9.80
N ASP A 53 10.51 -9.26 9.93
CA ASP A 53 9.55 -10.22 9.37
C ASP A 53 8.68 -9.64 8.24
N THR A 54 8.88 -8.36 7.89
CA THR A 54 8.11 -7.67 6.84
C THR A 54 9.04 -7.18 5.73
N MET A 55 8.52 -7.10 4.50
CA MET A 55 9.26 -6.59 3.35
C MET A 55 8.70 -5.26 2.85
N GLN A 56 9.53 -4.53 2.11
CA GLN A 56 9.13 -3.33 1.38
C GLN A 56 9.86 -3.30 0.04
N LEU A 57 9.14 -3.13 -1.06
CA LEU A 57 9.74 -2.92 -2.37
C LEU A 57 10.29 -1.50 -2.48
N PRO A 58 11.22 -1.25 -3.44
CA PRO A 58 11.62 0.11 -3.78
C PRO A 58 10.42 1.02 -4.12
N SER A 59 9.39 0.49 -4.79
CA SER A 59 8.17 1.24 -5.12
C SER A 59 7.38 1.68 -3.89
N ASP A 60 7.31 0.86 -2.84
CA ASP A 60 6.62 1.23 -1.60
C ASP A 60 7.40 2.34 -0.87
N LYS A 61 8.73 2.22 -0.82
CA LYS A 61 9.60 3.18 -0.13
C LYS A 61 9.49 4.60 -0.70
N VAL A 62 9.27 4.71 -2.01
CA VAL A 62 9.11 6.01 -2.68
C VAL A 62 7.87 6.76 -2.16
N LEU A 63 6.82 6.06 -1.74
CA LEU A 63 5.59 6.69 -1.20
C LEU A 63 5.85 7.48 0.10
N VAL A 64 6.90 7.14 0.86
CA VAL A 64 7.29 7.85 2.09
C VAL A 64 8.26 8.99 1.82
N SER A 65 9.12 8.84 0.81
CA SER A 65 10.13 9.86 0.47
C SER A 65 9.58 10.99 -0.38
N ASP A 66 8.53 10.72 -1.17
CA ASP A 66 7.92 11.71 -2.04
C ASP A 66 7.02 12.68 -1.24
N PRO A 67 7.19 14.01 -1.37
CA PRO A 67 6.45 14.98 -0.58
C PRO A 67 4.96 15.07 -0.93
N VAL A 68 4.54 14.61 -2.11
CA VAL A 68 3.14 14.57 -2.52
C VAL A 68 2.46 13.29 -2.02
N PHE A 69 3.15 12.15 -2.03
CA PHE A 69 2.59 10.88 -1.57
C PHE A 69 2.59 10.72 -0.05
N ARG A 70 3.64 11.18 0.62
CA ARG A 70 3.82 10.98 2.06
C ARG A 70 2.63 11.42 2.92
N PRO A 71 1.97 12.57 2.69
CA PRO A 71 0.79 12.95 3.45
C PRO A 71 -0.35 11.94 3.38
N PHE A 72 -0.53 11.24 2.24
CA PHE A 72 -1.53 10.19 2.11
C PHE A 72 -1.14 8.92 2.87
N VAL A 73 0.15 8.55 2.86
CA VAL A 73 0.66 7.43 3.68
C VAL A 73 0.41 7.70 5.16
N GLU A 74 0.76 8.89 5.65
CA GLU A 74 0.55 9.31 7.04
C GLU A 74 -0.95 9.33 7.40
N LYS A 75 -1.80 9.84 6.49
CA LYS A 75 -3.27 9.82 6.63
C LYS A 75 -3.79 8.39 6.80
N TYR A 76 -3.45 7.49 5.89
CA TYR A 76 -3.98 6.13 5.88
C TYR A 76 -3.42 5.28 7.03
N ALA A 77 -2.20 5.53 7.49
CA ALA A 77 -1.67 4.89 8.69
C ALA A 77 -2.42 5.31 9.96
N ALA A 78 -2.85 6.57 10.03
CA ALA A 78 -3.57 7.14 11.17
C ALA A 78 -5.07 6.78 11.17
N ASP A 79 -5.69 6.67 10.00
CA ASP A 79 -7.13 6.44 9.86
C ASP A 79 -7.43 5.36 8.80
N GLU A 80 -7.84 4.19 9.28
CA GLU A 80 -8.22 3.05 8.44
C GLU A 80 -9.54 3.28 7.69
N GLY A 81 -10.48 4.04 8.29
CA GLY A 81 -11.75 4.34 7.65
C GLY A 81 -11.57 5.21 6.41
N GLU A 82 -10.70 6.21 6.50
CA GLU A 82 -10.30 7.03 5.36
C GLU A 82 -9.56 6.22 4.29
N PHE A 83 -8.67 5.29 4.69
CA PHE A 83 -8.04 4.37 3.76
C PHE A 83 -9.08 3.54 3.00
N PHE A 84 -10.03 2.91 3.69
CA PHE A 84 -11.03 2.07 3.04
C PHE A 84 -11.92 2.87 2.09
N ALA A 85 -12.33 4.08 2.49
CA ALA A 85 -13.11 4.96 1.63
C ALA A 85 -12.37 5.36 0.36
N ASP A 86 -11.10 5.78 0.47
CA ASP A 86 -10.30 6.16 -0.69
C ASP A 86 -9.91 4.94 -1.54
N TYR A 87 -9.61 3.78 -0.94
CA TYR A 87 -9.33 2.53 -1.64
C TYR A 87 -10.53 2.06 -2.47
N ALA A 88 -11.73 2.04 -1.90
CA ALA A 88 -12.94 1.63 -2.61
C ALA A 88 -13.17 2.50 -3.86
N ASN A 89 -13.02 3.81 -3.73
CA ASN A 89 -13.16 4.75 -4.85
C ASN A 89 -12.07 4.56 -5.91
N ALA A 90 -10.82 4.39 -5.51
CA ALA A 90 -9.70 4.20 -6.42
C ALA A 90 -9.80 2.85 -7.16
N HIS A 91 -10.18 1.78 -6.47
CA HIS A 91 -10.34 0.46 -7.05
C HIS A 91 -11.54 0.39 -8.00
N LEU A 92 -12.65 1.08 -7.67
CA LEU A 92 -13.79 1.25 -8.60
C LEU A 92 -13.33 1.90 -9.90
N ARG A 93 -12.66 3.07 -9.80
CA ARG A 93 -12.13 3.77 -10.97
C ARG A 93 -11.20 2.90 -11.79
N LEU A 94 -10.28 2.18 -11.15
CA LEU A 94 -9.36 1.25 -11.80
C LEU A 94 -10.11 0.15 -12.56
N SER A 95 -11.14 -0.43 -11.94
CA SER A 95 -11.91 -1.54 -12.53
C SER A 95 -12.79 -1.13 -13.70
N GLU A 96 -13.15 0.16 -13.80
CA GLU A 96 -14.00 0.73 -14.84
C GLU A 96 -13.20 1.53 -15.89
N LEU A 97 -11.86 1.34 -15.95
CA LEU A 97 -11.03 1.97 -16.96
C LEU A 97 -11.24 1.35 -18.35
N GLY A 98 -12.14 1.96 -19.12
CA GLY A 98 -12.37 1.67 -20.54
C GLY A 98 -13.14 0.38 -20.79
#